data_AF-A0A965G1P5-F1
#
_entry.id   AF-A0A965G1P5-F1
#
_cell.length_a   1.000
_cell.length_b   1.000
_cell.length_c   1.000
_cell.angle_alpha   90.00
_cell.angle_beta   90.00
_cell.angle_gamma   90.00
#
_symmetry.space_group_name_H-M   'P 1'
#
loop_
_entity.id
_entity.type
_entity.pdbx_description
1 polymer ?
#
loop_
_entity_poly.entity_id
_entity_poly.type
_entity_poly.pdbx_seq_one_letter_code
_entity_poly.pdbx_strand_id
1 'polypeptide(L)'
;MLHVGRLNHAKGWATQLHLGAVRDPNLGLLKRLGSDAGCDTIGDFRQGPGLIRWFGTLSGENTLGKVILYNLNPADTALFACLPGSFQDGVTPGKIQYGSGWWFLDQERGMRDQMNALSDLGLLSRFIGMITDSRSFLSYPRHEYFRRILCDLVGQDVESGR
;
A
#
# COMPACT_ATOMS: atom_id res chain seq x y z
N MET A 1 -12.28 9.49 9.59
CA MET A 1 -10.96 9.56 8.93
C MET A 1 -10.39 10.96 8.77
N LEU A 2 -11.13 11.98 8.31
CA LEU A 2 -10.58 13.35 8.13
C LEU A 2 -9.95 13.93 9.41
N HIS A 3 -10.65 13.85 10.54
CA HIS A 3 -10.14 14.35 11.83
C HIS A 3 -8.78 13.76 12.20
N VAL A 4 -8.62 12.43 12.10
CA VAL A 4 -7.34 11.75 12.36
C VAL A 4 -6.26 12.16 11.35
N GLY A 5 -6.62 12.31 10.07
CA GLY A 5 -5.69 12.81 9.05
C GLY A 5 -5.11 14.19 9.41
N ARG A 6 -5.96 15.11 9.88
CA ARG A 6 -5.53 16.44 10.36
C ARG A 6 -4.61 16.33 11.58
N LEU A 7 -4.92 15.46 12.54
CA LEU A 7 -4.07 15.23 13.71
C LEU A 7 -2.70 14.67 13.33
N ASN A 8 -2.65 13.69 12.42
CA ASN A 8 -1.39 13.13 11.92
C ASN A 8 -0.55 14.20 11.22
N HIS A 9 -1.17 15.03 10.38
CA HIS A 9 -0.49 16.16 9.74
C HIS A 9 0.07 17.14 10.78
N ALA A 10 -0.73 17.56 11.76
CA ALA A 10 -0.29 18.46 12.83
C ALA A 10 0.88 17.90 13.66
N LYS A 11 1.02 16.57 13.72
CA LYS A 11 2.12 15.87 14.40
C LYS A 11 3.28 15.48 13.47
N GLY A 12 3.18 15.75 12.17
CA GLY A 12 4.18 15.32 11.18
C GLY A 12 4.24 13.79 10.96
N TRP A 13 3.23 13.07 11.42
CA TRP A 13 3.14 11.60 11.33
C TRP A 13 2.68 11.14 9.95
N ALA A 14 3.14 9.95 9.56
CA ALA A 14 2.65 9.29 8.35
C ALA A 14 1.30 8.62 8.64
N THR A 15 0.34 8.78 7.73
CA THR A 15 -0.92 8.02 7.73
C THR A 15 -0.76 6.80 6.84
N GLN A 16 -1.09 5.61 7.32
CA GLN A 16 -1.08 4.38 6.52
C GLN A 16 -2.51 3.88 6.34
N LEU A 17 -2.94 3.66 5.10
CA LEU A 17 -4.28 3.20 4.77
C LEU A 17 -4.20 1.81 4.14
N HIS A 18 -4.60 0.80 4.90
CA HIS A 18 -4.70 -0.60 4.47
C HIS A 18 -6.16 -0.94 4.14
N LEU A 19 -6.47 -1.12 2.86
CA LEU A 19 -7.84 -1.10 2.36
C LEU A 19 -8.19 -2.37 1.56
N GLY A 20 -9.44 -2.82 1.69
CA GLY A 20 -9.99 -3.90 0.87
C GLY A 20 -10.11 -5.27 1.54
N ALA A 21 -9.88 -5.40 2.84
CA ALA A 21 -10.10 -6.66 3.55
C ALA A 21 -11.59 -6.92 3.84
N VAL A 22 -12.05 -8.16 3.60
CA VAL A 22 -13.26 -8.72 4.20
C VAL A 22 -12.82 -9.55 5.39
N ARG A 23 -13.26 -9.17 6.58
CA ARG A 23 -12.90 -9.85 7.83
C ARG A 23 -14.00 -10.79 8.28
N ASP A 24 -13.59 -11.91 8.88
CA ASP A 24 -14.46 -12.90 9.51
C ASP A 24 -15.64 -13.40 8.65
N PRO A 25 -15.44 -13.74 7.35
CA PRO A 25 -16.54 -14.20 6.49
C PRO A 25 -17.13 -15.56 6.94
N ASN A 26 -16.37 -16.36 7.69
CA ASN A 26 -16.83 -17.63 8.23
C ASN A 26 -17.36 -17.46 9.67
N LEU A 27 -18.67 -17.24 9.81
CA LEU A 27 -19.34 -17.04 11.10
C LEU A 27 -19.18 -18.23 12.07
N GLY A 28 -19.08 -19.45 11.54
CA GLY A 28 -18.87 -20.65 12.34
C GLY A 28 -17.49 -20.68 12.99
N LEU A 29 -16.45 -20.26 12.25
CA LEU A 29 -15.10 -20.10 12.79
C LEU A 29 -15.01 -18.89 13.73
N LEU A 30 -15.61 -17.76 13.36
CA LEU A 30 -15.65 -16.57 14.22
C LEU A 30 -16.19 -16.90 15.61
N LYS A 31 -17.30 -17.65 15.69
CA LYS A 31 -17.89 -18.08 16.97
C LYS A 31 -16.96 -18.97 17.80
N ARG A 32 -16.10 -19.77 17.15
CA ARG A 32 -15.25 -20.77 17.81
C ARG A 32 -13.87 -20.22 18.20
N LEU A 33 -13.26 -19.39 17.35
CA LEU A 33 -11.85 -18.97 17.46
C LEU A 33 -11.68 -17.45 17.61
N GLY A 34 -12.71 -16.65 17.31
CA GLY A 34 -12.59 -15.19 17.22
C GLY A 34 -11.97 -14.71 15.91
N SER A 35 -11.65 -13.42 15.85
CA SER A 35 -11.04 -12.76 14.69
C SER A 35 -9.56 -13.09 14.50
N ASP A 36 -9.02 -12.75 13.33
CA ASP A 36 -7.63 -12.98 12.94
C ASP A 36 -7.21 -14.47 12.97
N ALA A 37 -8.19 -15.36 12.76
CA ALA A 37 -8.02 -16.82 12.76
C ALA A 37 -7.65 -17.41 11.38
N GLY A 38 -7.17 -16.58 10.45
CA GLY A 38 -6.78 -17.00 9.10
C GLY A 38 -7.95 -17.26 8.14
N CYS A 39 -9.14 -16.70 8.43
CA CYS A 39 -10.33 -16.83 7.59
C CYS A 39 -10.71 -15.55 6.83
N ASP A 40 -9.93 -14.47 6.98
CA ASP A 40 -10.12 -13.21 6.25
C ASP A 40 -9.77 -13.36 4.76
N THR A 41 -10.34 -12.50 3.90
CA THR A 41 -10.15 -12.57 2.45
C THR A 41 -10.12 -11.20 1.76
N ILE A 42 -9.84 -11.21 0.46
CA ILE A 42 -9.88 -10.05 -0.43
C ILE A 42 -11.34 -9.64 -0.67
N GLY A 43 -11.65 -8.36 -0.45
CA GLY A 43 -12.91 -7.73 -0.83
C GLY A 43 -12.84 -6.96 -2.14
N ASP A 44 -13.99 -6.70 -2.75
CA ASP A 44 -14.18 -6.02 -4.03
C ASP A 44 -14.81 -4.62 -3.89
N PHE A 45 -14.65 -4.00 -2.73
CA PHE A 45 -15.20 -2.68 -2.44
C PHE A 45 -14.58 -1.60 -3.35
N ARG A 46 -15.42 -0.70 -3.90
CA ARG A 46 -14.95 0.44 -4.69
C ARG A 46 -14.22 1.48 -3.83
N GLN A 47 -12.88 1.46 -3.81
CA GLN A 47 -12.05 2.34 -2.97
C GLN A 47 -11.92 3.79 -3.50
N GLY A 48 -11.87 3.96 -4.82
CA GLY A 48 -11.49 5.23 -5.47
C GLY A 48 -12.28 6.47 -5.03
N PRO A 49 -13.62 6.48 -5.09
CA PRO A 49 -14.40 7.67 -4.73
C PRO A 49 -14.13 8.16 -3.30
N GLY A 50 -14.01 7.23 -2.34
CA GLY A 50 -13.74 7.57 -0.94
C GLY A 50 -12.35 8.17 -0.75
N LEU A 51 -11.33 7.58 -1.39
CA LEU A 51 -9.96 8.07 -1.36
C LEU A 51 -9.85 9.46 -2.00
N ILE A 52 -10.37 9.64 -3.21
CA ILE A 52 -10.32 10.94 -3.94
C ILE A 52 -10.95 12.05 -3.10
N ARG A 53 -12.11 11.79 -2.48
CA ARG A 53 -12.77 12.76 -1.60
C ARG A 53 -11.93 13.06 -0.36
N TRP A 54 -11.36 12.03 0.27
CA TRP A 54 -10.55 12.19 1.48
C TRP A 54 -9.27 13.00 1.23
N PHE A 55 -8.53 12.66 0.17
CA PHE A 55 -7.35 13.40 -0.27
C PHE A 55 -7.69 14.84 -0.67
N GLY A 56 -8.71 15.02 -1.52
CA GLY A 56 -9.13 16.36 -1.96
C GLY A 56 -9.55 17.26 -0.82
N THR A 57 -10.26 16.72 0.18
CA THR A 57 -10.67 17.51 1.37
C THR A 57 -9.46 17.96 2.18
N LEU A 58 -8.54 17.05 2.55
CA LEU A 58 -7.37 17.43 3.36
C LEU A 58 -6.40 18.32 2.59
N SER A 59 -6.23 18.07 1.29
CA SER A 59 -5.38 18.90 0.43
C SER A 59 -5.96 20.32 0.31
N GLY A 60 -7.27 20.46 0.10
CA GLY A 60 -7.94 21.76 0.02
C GLY A 60 -7.89 22.56 1.33
N GLU A 61 -7.72 21.88 2.46
CA GLU A 61 -7.54 22.48 3.78
C GLU A 61 -6.07 22.72 4.15
N ASN A 62 -5.11 22.39 3.27
CA ASN A 62 -3.68 22.37 3.58
C ASN A 62 -3.30 21.52 4.79
N THR A 63 -4.07 20.46 5.06
CA THR A 63 -3.84 19.53 6.18
C THR A 63 -3.51 18.11 5.73
N LEU A 64 -3.20 17.91 4.45
CA LEU A 64 -2.73 16.63 3.94
C LEU A 64 -1.25 16.41 4.32
N GLY A 65 -1.02 15.46 5.23
CA GLY A 65 0.31 14.99 5.64
C GLY A 65 0.91 13.94 4.70
N LYS A 66 1.93 13.22 5.19
CA LYS A 66 2.50 12.04 4.50
C LYS A 66 1.49 10.88 4.56
N VAL A 67 1.30 10.16 3.46
CA VAL A 67 0.36 9.04 3.38
C VAL A 67 0.98 7.86 2.64
N ILE A 68 0.74 6.64 3.10
CA ILE A 68 1.07 5.41 2.39
C ILE A 68 -0.23 4.63 2.14
N LEU A 69 -0.48 4.24 0.90
CA LEU A 69 -1.66 3.49 0.46
C LEU A 69 -1.31 2.03 0.22
N TYR A 70 -2.16 1.12 0.70
CA TYR A 70 -2.08 -0.31 0.45
C TYR A 70 -3.46 -0.85 0.06
N ASN A 71 -3.55 -1.48 -1.11
CA ASN A 71 -4.73 -2.23 -1.54
C ASN A 71 -4.52 -3.73 -1.26
N LEU A 72 -5.59 -4.40 -0.85
CA LEU A 72 -5.61 -5.86 -0.78
C LEU A 72 -6.12 -6.50 -2.09
N ASN A 73 -6.95 -5.76 -2.84
CA ASN A 73 -7.48 -6.23 -4.11
C ASN A 73 -6.57 -5.80 -5.28
N PRO A 74 -5.98 -6.73 -6.04
CA PRO A 74 -5.07 -6.38 -7.13
C PRO A 74 -5.74 -5.59 -8.27
N ALA A 75 -7.07 -5.60 -8.37
CA ALA A 75 -7.80 -4.77 -9.34
C ALA A 75 -7.64 -3.26 -9.08
N ASP A 76 -7.30 -2.86 -7.84
CA ASP A 76 -7.10 -1.46 -7.47
C ASP A 76 -5.65 -0.96 -7.70
N THR A 77 -4.72 -1.84 -8.10
CA THR A 77 -3.28 -1.55 -8.17
C THR A 77 -2.96 -0.30 -8.99
N ALA A 78 -3.49 -0.18 -10.22
CA ALA A 78 -3.22 0.98 -11.08
C ALA A 78 -3.79 2.28 -10.48
N LEU A 79 -4.96 2.21 -9.84
CA LEU A 79 -5.56 3.36 -9.17
C LEU A 79 -4.72 3.81 -7.97
N PHE A 80 -4.26 2.86 -7.15
CA PHE A 80 -3.44 3.14 -5.96
C PHE A 80 -2.03 3.63 -6.33
N ALA A 81 -1.48 3.20 -7.46
CA ALA A 81 -0.22 3.70 -7.99
C ALA A 81 -0.34 5.11 -8.59
N CYS A 82 -1.45 5.41 -9.29
CA CYS A 82 -1.65 6.70 -9.96
C CYS A 82 -2.12 7.82 -9.02
N LEU A 83 -3.05 7.53 -8.10
CA LEU A 83 -3.66 8.53 -7.20
C LEU A 83 -2.63 9.38 -6.42
N PRO A 84 -1.52 8.82 -5.89
CA PRO A 84 -0.48 9.59 -5.23
C PRO A 84 0.04 10.78 -6.06
N GLY A 85 0.17 10.62 -7.38
CA GLY A 85 0.68 11.66 -8.28
C GLY A 85 -0.14 12.94 -8.24
N SER A 86 -1.46 12.84 -8.07
CA SER A 86 -2.38 13.98 -8.00
C SER A 86 -2.25 14.83 -6.72
N PHE A 87 -1.54 14.35 -5.70
CA PHE A 87 -1.49 14.98 -4.37
C PHE A 87 -0.06 15.13 -3.81
N GLN A 88 0.98 14.99 -4.65
CA GLN A 88 2.34 15.40 -4.27
C GLN A 88 2.41 16.94 -4.10
N ASP A 89 3.31 17.44 -3.26
CA ASP A 89 3.44 18.87 -2.97
C ASP A 89 4.70 19.54 -3.51
N GLY A 90 5.57 18.79 -4.19
CA GLY A 90 6.83 19.29 -4.74
C GLY A 90 7.91 19.63 -3.69
N VAL A 91 7.63 19.46 -2.39
CA VAL A 91 8.56 19.77 -1.30
C VAL A 91 9.07 18.48 -0.64
N THR A 92 8.17 17.54 -0.36
CA THR A 92 8.53 16.26 0.25
C THR A 92 8.66 15.18 -0.83
N PRO A 93 9.86 14.61 -1.06
CA PRO A 93 10.04 13.55 -2.06
C PRO A 93 9.15 12.35 -1.75
N GLY A 94 8.18 12.07 -2.62
CA GLY A 94 7.22 10.98 -2.43
C GLY A 94 6.39 11.14 -1.15
N LYS A 95 5.81 12.32 -0.93
CA LYS A 95 4.91 12.60 0.20
C LYS A 95 3.81 11.56 0.33
N ILE A 96 3.22 11.20 -0.80
CA ILE A 96 2.19 10.16 -0.91
C ILE A 96 2.84 8.95 -1.59
N GLN A 97 2.79 7.81 -0.92
CA GLN A 97 3.43 6.57 -1.34
C GLN A 97 2.39 5.52 -1.69
N TYR A 98 2.68 4.74 -2.73
CA TYR A 98 2.04 3.44 -2.93
C TYR A 98 2.92 2.38 -2.26
N GLY A 99 2.38 1.73 -1.22
CA GLY A 99 3.11 0.77 -0.41
C GLY A 99 3.40 -0.54 -1.13
N SER A 100 4.27 -1.36 -0.54
CA SER A 100 4.59 -2.70 -1.07
C SER A 100 3.36 -3.61 -1.11
N GLY A 101 3.45 -4.73 -1.84
CA GLY A 101 2.41 -5.74 -1.90
C GLY A 101 1.98 -6.16 -0.48
N TRP A 102 0.70 -5.99 -0.17
CA TRP A 102 0.18 -6.19 1.19
C TRP A 102 -0.49 -7.56 1.35
N TRP A 103 -0.15 -8.24 2.45
CA TRP A 103 -0.79 -9.48 2.91
C TRP A 103 -0.81 -10.58 1.84
N PHE A 104 -1.95 -10.85 1.18
CA PHE A 104 -2.03 -11.86 0.11
C PHE A 104 -1.20 -11.49 -1.12
N LEU A 105 -0.88 -10.21 -1.29
CA LEU A 105 -0.04 -9.68 -2.35
C LEU A 105 1.45 -9.65 -1.98
N ASP A 106 1.82 -10.01 -0.73
CA ASP A 106 3.22 -10.15 -0.30
C ASP A 106 3.80 -11.51 -0.70
N GLN A 107 3.89 -11.71 -2.02
CA GLN A 107 4.53 -12.83 -2.71
C GLN A 107 5.05 -12.35 -4.08
N GLU A 108 5.90 -13.13 -4.74
CA GLU A 108 6.63 -12.66 -5.94
C GLU A 108 5.76 -11.98 -7.00
N ARG A 109 4.65 -12.60 -7.40
CA ARG A 109 3.79 -12.01 -8.44
C ARG A 109 3.16 -10.70 -7.97
N GLY A 110 2.65 -10.67 -6.74
CA GLY A 110 2.04 -9.48 -6.16
C GLY A 110 3.04 -8.32 -6.01
N MET A 111 4.26 -8.63 -5.57
CA MET A 111 5.33 -7.64 -5.47
C MET A 111 5.79 -7.13 -6.84
N ARG A 112 5.94 -8.00 -7.84
CA ARG A 112 6.27 -7.57 -9.21
C ARG A 112 5.16 -6.69 -9.80
N ASP A 113 3.91 -7.10 -9.69
CA ASP A 113 2.75 -6.33 -10.18
C ASP A 113 2.68 -4.95 -9.50
N GLN A 114 2.93 -4.89 -8.18
CA GLN A 114 2.98 -3.64 -7.42
C GLN A 114 4.15 -2.73 -7.88
N MET A 115 5.36 -3.28 -7.99
CA MET A 115 6.55 -2.50 -8.37
C MET A 115 6.50 -2.02 -9.82
N ASN A 116 5.99 -2.85 -10.75
CA ASN A 116 5.77 -2.44 -12.13
C ASN A 116 4.76 -1.28 -12.21
N ALA A 117 3.61 -1.38 -11.53
CA ALA A 117 2.64 -0.29 -11.50
C ALA A 117 3.21 1.00 -10.87
N LEU A 118 4.02 0.88 -9.82
CA LEU A 118 4.72 2.03 -9.23
C LEU A 118 5.78 2.62 -10.18
N SER A 119 6.47 1.78 -10.95
CA SER A 119 7.45 2.21 -11.95
C SER A 119 6.77 2.97 -13.10
N ASP A 120 5.65 2.42 -13.61
CA ASP A 120 4.91 2.98 -14.75
C ASP A 120 4.20 4.29 -14.42
N LEU A 121 3.62 4.40 -13.22
CA LEU A 121 2.70 5.49 -12.85
C LEU A 121 3.28 6.43 -11.78
N GLY A 122 4.47 6.14 -11.29
CA GLY A 122 5.10 6.86 -10.18
C GLY A 122 6.62 6.94 -10.32
N LEU A 123 7.32 6.91 -9.18
CA LEU A 123 8.77 6.98 -9.13
C LEU A 123 9.31 5.86 -8.23
N LEU A 124 9.69 4.73 -8.84
CA LEU A 124 10.26 3.59 -8.09
C LEU A 124 11.50 3.99 -7.28
N SER A 125 12.30 4.94 -7.76
CA SER A 125 13.47 5.48 -7.06
C SER A 125 13.16 6.21 -5.74
N ARG A 126 11.89 6.57 -5.50
CA ARG A 126 11.40 7.19 -4.26
C ARG A 126 10.56 6.24 -3.40
N PHE A 127 10.48 4.98 -3.79
CA PHE A 127 9.74 3.97 -3.05
C PHE A 127 10.36 3.73 -1.67
N ILE A 128 9.52 3.78 -0.64
CA ILE A 128 9.96 3.54 0.76
C ILE A 128 10.25 2.06 1.08
N GLY A 129 9.88 1.14 0.18
CA GLY A 129 10.29 -0.26 0.24
C GLY A 129 9.43 -1.15 1.14
N MET A 130 10.08 -2.19 1.68
CA MET A 130 9.43 -3.35 2.27
C MET A 130 9.18 -3.21 3.78
N ILE A 131 8.08 -3.79 4.25
CA ILE A 131 7.76 -4.05 5.65
C ILE A 131 7.29 -5.51 5.80
N THR A 132 7.45 -6.11 6.98
CA THR A 132 7.07 -7.54 7.15
C THR A 132 5.58 -7.76 7.38
N ASP A 133 4.88 -6.76 7.92
CA ASP A 133 3.49 -6.84 8.41
C ASP A 133 3.19 -8.14 9.18
N SER A 134 4.15 -8.57 10.00
CA SER A 134 4.12 -9.87 10.64
C SER A 134 4.27 -9.76 12.15
N ARG A 135 3.61 -10.67 12.85
CA ARG A 135 3.80 -10.94 14.27
C ARG A 135 4.89 -11.98 14.58
N SER A 136 5.50 -12.57 13.55
CA SER A 136 6.55 -13.59 13.71
C SER A 136 7.93 -12.93 13.72
N PHE A 137 8.76 -13.25 14.71
CA PHE A 137 10.17 -12.84 14.72
C PHE A 137 10.98 -13.43 13.57
N LEU A 138 10.48 -14.50 12.94
CA LEU A 138 11.11 -15.15 11.79
C LEU A 138 10.64 -14.57 10.44
N SER A 139 10.00 -13.40 10.43
CA SER A 139 9.50 -12.79 9.18
C SER A 139 10.55 -12.00 8.40
N TYR A 140 11.72 -11.70 8.97
CA TYR A 140 12.76 -10.92 8.30
C TYR A 140 13.26 -11.48 6.95
N PRO A 141 13.24 -12.80 6.67
CA PRO A 141 13.47 -13.32 5.33
C PRO A 141 12.54 -12.75 4.25
N ARG A 142 11.37 -12.17 4.60
CA ARG A 142 10.53 -11.42 3.66
C ARG A 142 11.28 -10.23 3.03
N HIS A 143 12.15 -9.57 3.79
CA HIS A 143 13.01 -8.52 3.23
C HIS A 143 14.05 -9.07 2.25
N GLU A 144 14.62 -10.24 2.51
CA GLU A 144 15.52 -10.90 1.56
C GLU A 144 14.76 -11.24 0.27
N TYR A 145 13.58 -11.82 0.41
CA TYR A 145 12.71 -12.18 -0.71
C TYR A 145 12.36 -10.95 -1.57
N PHE A 146 11.89 -9.86 -0.94
CA PHE A 146 11.64 -8.58 -1.62
C PHE A 146 12.89 -8.06 -2.37
N ARG A 147 14.06 -8.04 -1.71
CA ARG A 147 15.30 -7.53 -2.31
C ARG A 147 15.72 -8.33 -3.53
N ARG A 148 15.59 -9.67 -3.48
CA ARG A 148 15.90 -10.53 -4.62
C ARG A 148 14.99 -10.22 -5.81
N ILE A 149 13.69 -10.06 -5.57
CA ILE A 149 12.72 -9.71 -6.61
C ILE A 149 13.01 -8.33 -7.19
N LEU A 150 13.29 -7.32 -6.35
CA LEU A 150 13.62 -5.97 -6.80
C LEU A 150 14.91 -5.95 -7.65
N CYS A 151 15.97 -6.61 -7.18
CA CYS A 151 17.23 -6.68 -7.92
C CYS A 151 17.08 -7.40 -9.25
N ASP A 152 16.30 -8.50 -9.28
CA ASP A 152 16.00 -9.22 -10.51
C ASP A 152 15.17 -8.38 -11.50
N LEU A 153 14.12 -7.70 -11.03
CA LEU A 153 13.29 -6.82 -11.86
C LEU A 153 14.13 -5.71 -12.51
N VAL A 154 14.89 -4.96 -11.70
CA VAL A 154 15.76 -3.89 -12.21
C VAL A 154 16.86 -4.44 -13.11
N GLY A 155 17.45 -5.58 -12.75
CA GLY A 155 18.48 -6.25 -13.55
C GLY A 155 17.97 -6.63 -14.93
N GLN A 156 16.78 -7.22 -15.01
CA GLN A 156 16.14 -7.58 -16.28
C GLN A 156 15.80 -6.36 -17.14
N ASP A 157 15.33 -5.27 -16.53
CA ASP A 157 15.07 -4.02 -17.26
C ASP A 157 16.37 -3.47 -17.86
N VAL A 158 17.45 -3.42 -17.09
CA VAL A 158 18.78 -2.99 -17.58
C VAL A 158 19.31 -3.90 -18.69
N GLU A 159 19.28 -5.22 -18.50
CA GLU A 159 19.76 -6.20 -19.50
C GLU A 159 18.97 -6.13 -20.81
N SER A 160 17.67 -5.80 -20.73
CA SER A 160 16.79 -5.62 -21.90
C SER A 160 16.81 -4.22 -22.51
N GLY A 161 17.57 -3.28 -21.93
CA GLY A 161 17.68 -1.91 -22.41
C GLY A 161 16.42 -1.06 -22.21
N ARG A 162 15.69 -1.31 -21.11
CA ARG A 162 14.52 -0.53 -20.68
C ARG A 162 14.88 0.55 -19.67
#